data_AF-A0A2T6DVA8-F1
#
_entry.id   AF-A0A2T6DVA8-F1
#
_cell.length_a   1.000
_cell.length_b   1.000
_cell.length_c   1.000
_cell.angle_alpha   90.00
_cell.angle_beta   90.00
_cell.angle_gamma   90.00
#
_symmetry.space_group_name_H-M   'P 1'
#
loop_
_entity.id
_entity.type
_entity.pdbx_description
1 polymer ?
#
loop_
_entity_poly.entity_id
_entity_poly.type
_entity_poly.pdbx_seq_one_letter_code
_entity_poly.pdbx_strand_id
1 'polypeptide(L)'
;MSHSPSLRTLFALLLVAAAPLAHAAEGHNHAKHSPNAEHSSDAGTELGDRMDEMGDAFKALRRQIEDASKNPSSLEQVAILKKNATAALNLVPAKAADLPEADRPKFVSGYKTEMKKLLGHLDELEAALKAGDNAQAAKTLRAIGAEQKDAHREYRKPQD
;
A
#
# COMPACT_ATOMS: atom_id res chain seq x y z
N MET A 1 -10.49 -37.36 -50.88
CA MET A 1 -11.77 -37.50 -50.16
C MET A 1 -11.72 -36.48 -49.02
N SER A 2 -11.96 -35.18 -49.23
CA SER A 2 -13.28 -34.50 -49.29
C SER A 2 -14.33 -35.15 -48.38
N HIS A 3 -14.73 -34.51 -47.28
CA HIS A 3 -15.84 -33.54 -47.24
C HIS A 3 -15.90 -32.81 -45.88
N SER A 4 -16.39 -31.58 -45.98
CA SER A 4 -16.38 -30.45 -45.05
C SER A 4 -17.28 -30.57 -43.79
N PRO A 5 -17.11 -29.64 -42.82
CA PRO A 5 -18.00 -29.45 -41.66
C PRO A 5 -19.38 -28.89 -42.03
N SER A 6 -20.40 -29.28 -41.26
CA SER A 6 -21.79 -28.83 -41.42
C SER A 6 -21.99 -27.42 -40.88
N LEU A 7 -22.41 -26.53 -41.79
CA LEU A 7 -22.85 -25.15 -41.59
C LEU A 7 -24.38 -25.13 -41.65
N ARG A 8 -25.03 -24.32 -40.80
CA ARG A 8 -26.43 -23.77 -40.82
C ARG A 8 -27.01 -23.89 -39.40
N THR A 9 -27.58 -22.87 -38.76
CA THR A 9 -28.25 -21.66 -39.26
C THR A 9 -28.53 -20.69 -38.10
N LEU A 10 -28.67 -19.40 -38.47
CA LEU A 10 -29.58 -18.38 -37.92
C LEU A 10 -29.28 -17.67 -36.59
N PHE A 11 -28.72 -16.45 -36.75
CA PHE A 11 -29.30 -15.17 -36.32
C PHE A 11 -30.39 -15.21 -35.23
N ALA A 12 -30.07 -14.63 -34.07
CA ALA A 12 -31.03 -13.89 -33.25
C ALA A 12 -30.34 -12.64 -32.69
N LEU A 13 -30.50 -11.55 -33.43
CA LEU A 13 -30.29 -10.18 -32.95
C LEU A 13 -31.33 -9.93 -31.86
N LEU A 14 -30.92 -9.87 -30.59
CA LEU A 14 -31.75 -9.37 -29.51
C LEU A 14 -31.16 -8.05 -29.02
N LEU A 15 -31.73 -6.98 -29.54
CA LEU A 15 -31.54 -5.61 -29.07
C LEU A 15 -32.51 -5.40 -27.90
N VAL A 16 -32.01 -5.37 -26.66
CA VAL A 16 -32.81 -4.99 -25.48
C VAL A 16 -32.10 -3.85 -24.75
N ALA A 17 -32.76 -2.69 -24.87
CA ALA A 17 -32.93 -1.60 -23.91
C ALA A 17 -31.73 -1.17 -23.05
N ALA A 18 -31.27 0.04 -23.35
CA ALA A 18 -30.60 0.90 -22.38
C ALA A 18 -31.52 1.20 -21.18
N ALA A 19 -31.03 0.94 -19.98
CA ALA A 19 -31.56 1.51 -18.74
C ALA A 19 -30.42 2.27 -18.05
N PRO A 20 -30.52 3.60 -17.82
CA PRO A 20 -29.64 4.28 -16.90
C PRO A 20 -30.25 4.14 -15.51
N LEU A 21 -29.90 3.06 -14.80
CA LEU A 21 -30.08 3.06 -13.35
C LEU A 21 -28.80 3.55 -12.69
N ALA A 22 -28.93 4.73 -12.10
CA ALA A 22 -28.01 5.31 -11.15
C ALA A 22 -27.47 4.25 -10.18
N HIS A 23 -26.16 4.11 -10.13
CA HIS A 23 -25.48 4.07 -8.85
C HIS A 23 -24.72 5.38 -8.77
N ALA A 24 -25.25 6.27 -7.94
CA ALA A 24 -24.45 7.31 -7.34
C ALA A 24 -23.19 6.64 -6.80
N ALA A 25 -22.03 7.05 -7.34
CA ALA A 25 -20.79 6.94 -6.62
C ALA A 25 -20.95 7.82 -5.39
N GLU A 26 -21.57 7.28 -4.36
CA GLU A 26 -21.34 7.73 -3.00
C GLU A 26 -19.84 7.56 -2.81
N GLY A 27 -19.14 8.69 -2.92
CA GLY A 27 -17.77 8.79 -2.51
C GLY A 27 -17.70 8.13 -1.15
N HIS A 28 -16.93 7.05 -1.08
CA HIS A 28 -16.52 6.50 0.20
C HIS A 28 -15.72 7.61 0.89
N ASN A 29 -16.45 8.42 1.64
CA ASN A 29 -15.92 9.26 2.69
C ASN A 29 -15.19 8.31 3.63
N HIS A 30 -13.89 8.12 3.39
CA HIS A 30 -12.97 7.61 4.40
C HIS A 30 -12.77 8.69 5.46
N ALA A 31 -13.86 9.04 6.14
CA ALA A 31 -13.79 9.58 7.48
C ALA A 31 -14.00 8.40 8.44
N LYS A 32 -13.00 7.52 8.51
CA LYS A 32 -12.84 6.59 9.64
C LYS A 32 -11.65 7.04 10.47
N HIS A 33 -11.74 8.23 11.05
CA HIS A 33 -11.02 8.49 12.29
C HIS A 33 -11.68 7.63 13.37
N SER A 34 -11.07 6.49 13.68
CA SER A 34 -11.39 5.78 14.92
C SER A 34 -10.96 6.66 16.09
N PRO A 35 -11.78 6.80 17.15
CA PRO A 35 -11.48 7.68 18.29
C PRO A 35 -10.47 7.06 19.28
N ASN A 36 -9.59 6.18 18.81
CA ASN A 36 -8.53 5.59 19.62
C ASN A 36 -7.17 5.76 18.94
N ALA A 37 -6.93 6.98 18.46
CA ALA A 37 -5.60 7.43 18.08
C ALA A 37 -4.91 7.90 19.37
N GLU A 38 -4.10 7.03 19.97
CA GLU A 38 -3.04 7.49 20.86
C GLU A 38 -2.23 8.53 20.08
N HIS A 39 -2.15 9.74 20.63
CA HIS A 39 -1.59 10.93 19.98
C HIS A 39 -0.17 10.64 19.47
N SER A 40 -0.06 10.37 18.18
CA SER A 40 1.23 10.37 17.52
C SER A 40 1.70 11.81 17.37
N SER A 41 2.94 12.09 17.73
CA SER A 41 3.58 13.41 17.62
C SER A 41 3.73 13.95 16.18
N ASP A 42 3.30 13.17 15.18
CA ASP A 42 3.18 13.54 13.76
C ASP A 42 1.71 13.51 13.25
N ALA A 43 0.72 13.29 14.12
CA ALA A 43 -0.69 13.20 13.75
C ALA A 43 -1.19 14.52 13.15
N GLY A 44 -1.88 14.45 12.00
CA GLY A 44 -2.39 15.60 11.28
C GLY A 44 -1.36 16.30 10.38
N THR A 45 -0.14 15.78 10.28
CA THR A 45 0.79 16.15 9.20
C THR A 45 0.53 15.27 7.98
N GLU A 46 0.81 15.78 6.77
CA GLU A 46 0.68 14.95 5.57
C GLU A 46 1.53 13.67 5.68
N LEU A 47 2.74 13.76 6.25
CA LEU A 47 3.59 12.58 6.45
C LEU A 47 2.97 11.59 7.44
N GLY A 48 2.44 12.08 8.55
CA GLY A 48 1.72 11.27 9.53
C GLY A 48 0.57 10.50 8.90
N ASP A 49 -0.26 11.19 8.11
CA ASP A 49 -1.39 10.57 7.42
C ASP A 49 -0.94 9.46 6.44
N ARG A 50 0.13 9.70 5.66
CA ARG A 50 0.71 8.66 4.79
C ARG A 50 1.22 7.45 5.58
N MET A 51 1.86 7.70 6.73
CA MET A 51 2.39 6.64 7.59
C MET A 51 1.29 5.82 8.27
N ASP A 52 0.18 6.45 8.63
CA ASP A 52 -1.00 5.79 9.19
C ASP A 52 -1.69 4.91 8.13
N GLU A 53 -1.90 5.44 6.92
CA GLU A 53 -2.41 4.65 5.78
C GLU A 53 -1.52 3.43 5.49
N MET A 54 -0.19 3.61 5.52
CA MET A 54 0.74 2.48 5.37
C MET A 54 0.65 1.49 6.54
N GLY A 55 0.53 1.99 7.77
CA GLY A 55 0.39 1.15 8.96
C GLY A 55 -0.81 0.23 8.90
N ASP A 56 -1.95 0.73 8.42
CA ASP A 56 -3.17 -0.06 8.31
C ASP A 56 -3.10 -1.08 7.17
N ALA A 57 -2.58 -0.70 6.00
CA ALA A 57 -2.33 -1.63 4.91
C ALA A 57 -1.35 -2.74 5.31
N PHE A 58 -0.29 -2.39 6.06
CA PHE A 58 0.68 -3.36 6.59
C PHE A 58 0.04 -4.34 7.59
N LYS A 59 -0.78 -3.85 8.51
CA LYS A 59 -1.53 -4.70 9.46
C LYS A 59 -2.48 -5.65 8.72
N ALA A 60 -3.16 -5.17 7.68
CA ALA A 60 -4.03 -5.99 6.84
C ALA A 60 -3.23 -7.08 6.13
N LEU A 61 -2.13 -6.73 5.46
CA LEU A 61 -1.19 -7.67 4.83
C LEU A 61 -0.73 -8.75 5.80
N ARG A 62 -0.30 -8.38 7.01
CA ARG A 62 0.20 -9.33 8.01
C ARG A 62 -0.82 -10.43 8.35
N ARG A 63 -2.12 -10.14 8.27
CA ARG A 63 -3.19 -11.10 8.58
C ARG A 63 -3.48 -12.07 7.43
N GLN A 64 -3.07 -11.75 6.21
CA GLN A 64 -3.46 -12.50 5.01
C GLN A 64 -2.27 -12.99 4.16
N ILE A 65 -1.04 -12.53 4.42
CA ILE A 65 0.13 -12.80 3.56
C ILE A 65 0.49 -14.28 3.44
N GLU A 66 0.09 -15.12 4.39
CA GLU A 66 0.35 -16.57 4.36
C GLU A 66 -0.75 -17.36 3.61
N ASP A 67 -1.88 -16.73 3.26
CA ASP A 67 -3.01 -17.34 2.54
C ASP A 67 -2.99 -16.95 1.06
N ALA A 68 -2.62 -17.89 0.18
CA ALA A 68 -2.55 -17.67 -1.26
C ALA A 68 -3.91 -17.26 -1.88
N SER A 69 -5.04 -17.67 -1.31
CA SER A 69 -6.37 -17.27 -1.78
C SER A 69 -6.63 -15.77 -1.59
N LYS A 70 -5.84 -15.11 -0.73
CA LYS A 70 -5.88 -13.67 -0.46
C LYS A 70 -4.85 -12.87 -1.24
N ASN A 71 -4.09 -13.49 -2.15
CA ASN A 71 -3.09 -12.77 -2.94
C ASN A 71 -3.67 -11.59 -3.74
N PRO A 72 -4.87 -11.67 -4.35
CA PRO A 72 -5.47 -10.51 -5.01
C PRO A 72 -5.63 -9.31 -4.07
N SER A 73 -6.20 -9.52 -2.88
CA SER A 73 -6.35 -8.43 -1.89
C SER A 73 -5.02 -8.02 -1.26
N SER A 74 -4.06 -8.95 -1.14
CA SER A 74 -2.71 -8.63 -0.67
C SER A 74 -1.99 -7.70 -1.64
N LEU A 75 -2.15 -7.90 -2.94
CA LEU A 75 -1.59 -7.03 -3.97
C LEU A 75 -2.21 -5.62 -3.93
N GLU A 76 -3.50 -5.49 -3.60
CA GLU A 76 -4.14 -4.18 -3.38
C GLU A 76 -3.50 -3.45 -2.19
N GLN A 77 -3.23 -4.15 -1.09
CA GLN A 77 -2.55 -3.56 0.07
C GLN A 77 -1.10 -3.16 -0.26
N VAL A 78 -0.39 -3.97 -1.06
CA VAL A 78 0.96 -3.60 -1.54
C VAL A 78 0.91 -2.35 -2.41
N ALA A 79 -0.11 -2.18 -3.25
CA ALA A 79 -0.30 -0.97 -4.03
C ALA A 79 -0.55 0.26 -3.15
N ILE A 80 -1.35 0.14 -2.09
CA ILE A 80 -1.57 1.20 -1.10
C ILE A 80 -0.25 1.57 -0.40
N LEU A 81 0.53 0.58 0.01
CA LEU A 81 1.85 0.80 0.62
C LEU A 81 2.78 1.55 -0.33
N LYS A 82 2.90 1.11 -1.60
CA LYS A 82 3.78 1.75 -2.59
C LYS A 82 3.36 3.19 -2.90
N LYS A 83 2.06 3.44 -3.05
CA LYS A 83 1.51 4.79 -3.26
C LYS A 83 1.92 5.73 -2.12
N ASN A 84 1.65 5.32 -0.88
CA ASN A 84 1.92 6.16 0.27
C ASN A 84 3.41 6.29 0.58
N ALA A 85 4.21 5.24 0.37
CA ALA A 85 5.66 5.30 0.51
C ALA A 85 6.29 6.26 -0.52
N THR A 86 5.78 6.26 -1.76
CA THR A 86 6.23 7.19 -2.80
C THR A 86 5.87 8.64 -2.46
N ALA A 87 4.66 8.88 -1.93
CA ALA A 87 4.26 10.20 -1.46
C ALA A 87 5.14 10.66 -0.29
N ALA A 88 5.30 9.81 0.73
CA ALA A 88 6.10 10.08 1.92
C ALA A 88 7.58 10.33 1.61
N LEU A 89 8.16 9.67 0.61
CA LEU A 89 9.55 9.90 0.16
C LEU A 89 9.84 11.36 -0.20
N ASN A 90 8.82 12.12 -0.62
CA ASN A 90 8.94 13.53 -1.00
C ASN A 90 8.72 14.49 0.18
N LEU A 91 8.34 13.99 1.34
CA LEU A 91 8.08 14.77 2.55
C LEU A 91 9.32 14.80 3.46
N VAL A 92 9.30 15.69 4.45
CA VAL A 92 10.36 15.84 5.44
C VAL A 92 9.80 15.50 6.82
N PRO A 93 10.43 14.60 7.59
CA PRO A 93 9.95 14.30 8.94
C PRO A 93 10.01 15.52 9.86
N ALA A 94 8.99 15.69 10.71
CA ALA A 94 8.91 16.86 11.60
C ALA A 94 10.11 16.97 12.55
N LYS A 95 10.70 15.82 12.94
CA LYS A 95 11.94 15.76 13.74
C LYS A 95 13.11 16.52 13.10
N ALA A 96 13.14 16.67 11.77
CA ALA A 96 14.18 17.45 11.10
C ALA A 96 14.21 18.91 11.59
N ALA A 97 13.09 19.48 12.04
CA ALA A 97 13.04 20.83 12.60
C ALA A 97 13.68 20.99 13.97
N ASP A 98 13.86 19.89 14.71
CA ASP A 98 14.44 19.90 16.05
C ASP A 98 15.97 19.70 16.02
N LEU A 99 16.53 19.43 14.83
CA LEU A 99 17.97 19.21 14.63
C LEU A 99 18.71 20.52 14.29
N PRO A 100 19.99 20.65 14.67
CA PRO A 100 20.85 21.73 14.20
C PRO A 100 20.86 21.81 12.66
N GLU A 101 20.90 23.03 12.10
CA GLU A 101 20.82 23.24 10.64
C GLU A 101 21.84 22.42 9.86
N ALA A 102 23.06 22.27 10.39
CA ALA A 102 24.14 21.47 9.81
C ALA A 102 23.80 19.97 9.68
N ASP A 103 22.93 19.43 10.54
CA ASP A 103 22.58 18.01 10.58
C ASP A 103 21.34 17.67 9.76
N ARG A 104 20.48 18.65 9.47
CA ARG A 104 19.20 18.46 8.74
C ARG A 104 19.40 17.79 7.37
N PRO A 105 20.39 18.17 6.53
CA PRO A 105 20.57 17.53 5.23
C PRO A 105 20.89 16.05 5.33
N LYS A 106 21.74 15.67 6.29
CA LYS A 106 22.12 14.26 6.53
C LYS A 106 20.92 13.46 7.01
N PHE A 107 20.14 14.03 7.94
CA PHE A 107 18.91 13.41 8.44
C PHE A 107 17.88 13.17 7.33
N VAL A 108 17.58 14.19 6.52
CA VAL A 108 16.62 14.06 5.39
C VAL A 108 17.12 13.07 4.35
N SER A 109 18.42 13.04 4.07
CA SER A 109 18.99 12.05 3.15
C SER A 109 18.87 10.63 3.70
N GLY A 110 19.10 10.42 5.00
CA GLY A 110 18.92 9.12 5.65
C GLY A 110 17.47 8.63 5.57
N TYR A 111 16.53 9.51 5.90
CA TYR A 111 15.09 9.22 5.77
C TYR A 111 14.72 8.78 4.35
N LYS A 112 15.16 9.53 3.34
CA LYS A 112 14.88 9.19 1.93
C LYS A 112 15.51 7.87 1.50
N THR A 113 16.66 7.51 2.06
CA THR A 113 17.29 6.20 1.82
C THR A 113 16.43 5.06 2.36
N GLU A 114 15.95 5.16 3.60
CA GLU A 114 15.07 4.14 4.18
C GLU A 114 13.74 4.03 3.42
N MET A 115 13.15 5.14 2.98
CA MET A 115 11.94 5.12 2.16
C MET A 115 12.13 4.42 0.80
N LYS A 116 13.29 4.60 0.17
CA LYS A 116 13.63 3.87 -1.07
C LYS A 116 13.84 2.39 -0.81
N LYS A 117 14.46 2.04 0.32
CA LYS A 117 14.63 0.66 0.75
C LYS A 117 13.28 -0.03 0.96
N LEU A 118 12.35 0.66 1.63
CA LEU A 118 10.97 0.19 1.77
C LEU A 118 10.32 -0.07 0.40
N LEU A 119 10.44 0.85 -0.56
CA LEU A 119 9.91 0.65 -1.92
C LEU A 119 10.51 -0.60 -2.60
N GLY A 120 11.81 -0.83 -2.47
CA GLY A 120 12.46 -2.04 -2.98
C GLY A 120 11.90 -3.33 -2.37
N HIS A 121 11.71 -3.36 -1.05
CA HIS A 121 11.07 -4.51 -0.38
C HIS A 121 9.63 -4.72 -0.82
N LEU A 122 8.89 -3.64 -1.09
CA LEU A 122 7.52 -3.75 -1.61
C LEU A 122 7.48 -4.30 -3.03
N ASP A 123 8.47 -4.01 -3.87
CA ASP A 123 8.61 -4.63 -5.19
C ASP A 123 8.90 -6.14 -5.07
N GLU A 124 9.79 -6.54 -4.15
CA GLU A 124 10.05 -7.96 -3.87
C GLU A 124 8.82 -8.69 -3.34
N LEU A 125 8.07 -8.04 -2.43
CA LEU A 125 6.83 -8.56 -1.87
C LEU A 125 5.76 -8.75 -2.96
N GLU A 126 5.61 -7.76 -3.85
CA GLU A 126 4.70 -7.82 -5.00
C GLU A 126 5.07 -8.98 -5.93
N ALA A 127 6.35 -9.16 -6.22
CA ALA A 127 6.84 -10.24 -7.07
C ALA A 127 6.56 -11.62 -6.45
N ALA A 128 6.83 -11.80 -5.16
CA ALA A 128 6.56 -13.05 -4.44
C ALA A 128 5.06 -13.40 -4.44
N LEU A 129 4.19 -12.42 -4.17
CA LEU A 129 2.74 -12.61 -4.21
C LEU A 129 2.22 -12.98 -5.61
N LYS A 130 2.75 -12.35 -6.67
CA LYS A 130 2.41 -12.69 -8.06
C LYS A 130 2.89 -14.09 -8.44
N ALA A 131 4.00 -14.55 -7.88
CA ALA A 131 4.51 -15.90 -8.07
C ALA A 131 3.78 -16.96 -7.21
N GLY A 132 2.90 -16.56 -6.29
CA GLY A 132 2.27 -17.46 -5.33
C GLY A 132 3.21 -17.96 -4.23
N ASP A 133 4.38 -17.32 -4.07
CA ASP A 133 5.36 -17.66 -3.03
C ASP A 133 5.05 -16.89 -1.74
N ASN A 134 3.96 -17.31 -1.08
CA ASN A 134 3.51 -16.71 0.17
C ASN A 134 4.51 -16.90 1.32
N ALA A 135 5.38 -17.93 1.27
CA ALA A 135 6.43 -18.13 2.26
C ALA A 135 7.51 -17.04 2.17
N GLN A 136 8.00 -16.76 0.95
CA GLN A 136 8.92 -15.66 0.72
C GLN A 136 8.25 -14.32 0.98
N ALA A 137 7.00 -14.13 0.55
CA ALA A 137 6.24 -12.91 0.83
C ALA A 137 6.14 -12.63 2.34
N ALA A 138 5.83 -13.64 3.15
CA ALA A 138 5.74 -13.50 4.60
C ALA A 138 7.11 -13.21 5.24
N LYS A 139 8.21 -13.78 4.70
CA LYS A 139 9.58 -13.46 5.14
C LYS A 139 9.93 -12.01 4.85
N THR A 140 9.68 -11.52 3.63
CA THR A 140 9.91 -10.12 3.24
C THR A 140 9.07 -9.17 4.10
N LEU A 141 7.78 -9.45 4.31
CA LEU A 141 6.91 -8.63 5.15
C LEU A 141 7.41 -8.55 6.61
N ARG A 142 7.93 -9.65 7.17
CA ARG A 142 8.53 -9.66 8.50
C ARG A 142 9.80 -8.80 8.57
N ALA A 143 10.64 -8.84 7.53
CA ALA A 143 11.83 -7.99 7.43
C ALA A 143 11.46 -6.51 7.37
N ILE A 144 10.49 -6.13 6.52
CA ILE A 144 9.95 -4.76 6.45
C ILE A 144 9.50 -4.29 7.84
N GLY A 145 8.74 -5.11 8.57
CA GLY A 145 8.23 -4.75 9.89
C GLY A 145 9.32 -4.56 10.97
N ALA A 146 10.47 -5.23 10.84
CA ALA A 146 11.61 -5.01 11.70
C ALA A 146 12.31 -3.69 11.36
N GLU A 147 12.60 -3.47 10.08
CA GLU A 147 13.27 -2.26 9.59
C GLU A 147 12.44 -0.99 9.84
N GLN A 148 11.11 -1.07 9.67
CA GLN A 148 10.21 0.04 9.95
C GLN A 148 10.32 0.50 11.41
N LYS A 149 10.39 -0.43 12.36
CA LYS A 149 10.54 -0.08 13.78
C LYS A 149 11.85 0.66 14.04
N ASP A 150 12.93 0.25 13.36
CA ASP A 150 14.25 0.85 13.52
C ASP A 150 14.28 2.25 12.90
N ALA A 151 13.75 2.39 11.68
CA ALA A 151 13.60 3.68 11.01
C ALA A 151 12.68 4.64 11.77
N HIS A 152 11.57 4.16 12.35
CA HIS A 152 10.68 5.01 13.15
C HIS A 152 11.39 5.56 14.40
N ARG A 153 12.25 4.77 15.06
CA ARG A 153 13.04 5.29 16.20
C ARG A 153 14.00 6.40 15.77
N GLU A 154 14.57 6.29 14.58
CA GLU A 154 15.52 7.27 14.06
C GLU A 154 14.84 8.54 13.55
N TYR A 155 13.77 8.41 12.75
CA TYR A 155 13.23 9.52 11.95
C TYR A 155 11.91 10.10 12.46
N ARG A 156 11.19 9.41 13.35
CA ARG A 156 9.95 9.93 13.95
C ARG A 156 10.26 10.72 15.22
N LYS A 157 9.45 11.73 15.53
CA LYS A 157 9.50 12.33 16.88
C LYS A 157 9.12 11.27 17.92
N PRO A 158 9.72 11.29 19.12
CA PRO A 158 9.26 10.46 20.23
C PRO A 158 7.77 10.71 20.50
N GLN A 159 7.05 9.67 20.92
CA GLN A 159 5.72 9.83 21.51
C GLN A 159 5.93 10.10 23.00
N ASP A 160 5.34 11.17 23.52
CA ASP A 160 5.33 11.50 24.96
C ASP A 160 4.40 10.55 25.74
#